data_AF-A0A6J3BIJ9-F1
#
_entry.id   AF-A0A6J3BIJ9-F1
#
_cell.length_a   1.000
_cell.length_b   1.000
_cell.length_c   1.000
_cell.angle_alpha   90.00
_cell.angle_beta   90.00
_cell.angle_gamma   90.00
#
_symmetry.space_group_name_H-M   'P 1'
#
loop_
_entity.id
_entity.type
_entity.pdbx_description
1 polymer ?
#
loop_
_entity_poly.entity_id
_entity_poly.type
_entity_poly.pdbx_seq_one_letter_code
_entity_poly.pdbx_strand_id
1 'polypeptide(L)'
;MLRWFLIFSVLDFGAWGAPTIVSREEWGARSLTCKARLTLPVAYVITDQLAGMECQEPNSCGQKLRGLQSHSVYTKGWCDVAYNFLVGNDGRVYEGVGWDVQGMHSQGYNNISLGLAFFGNEIGSSPSPAALSAAEDLIFYAIKKGHLSPRYIQPLLLKEESCLVPQQPVMPRKDCPNIITRSTWEARQTHCPTMSLPAKYVIIIHTAGATCNVSMDCQIRVRDIQSYHIDVMNFCDIGYHFLVGQDGGVYEGVGWHIQGSHTYGYNDIGLGIAFIGNFVEKPPNAAGLVH
;
A
#
# COMPACT_ATOMS: atom_id res chain seq x y z
N MET A 1 12.04 7.76 -13.11
CA MET A 1 10.76 7.92 -12.41
C MET A 1 11.11 8.38 -11.00
N LEU A 2 10.87 9.67 -10.74
CA LEU A 2 11.51 10.46 -9.69
C LEU A 2 10.58 10.61 -8.46
N ARG A 3 11.14 10.28 -7.28
CA ARG A 3 10.84 10.77 -5.90
C ARG A 3 9.36 10.65 -5.47
N TRP A 4 9.03 10.23 -4.27
CA TRP A 4 8.91 11.06 -3.07
C TRP A 4 8.42 10.11 -1.97
N PHE A 5 9.02 10.18 -0.78
CA PHE A 5 8.34 10.33 0.52
C PHE A 5 9.42 10.86 1.49
N LEU A 6 9.10 11.50 2.61
CA LEU A 6 10.08 12.08 3.55
C LEU A 6 9.85 11.48 4.94
N ILE A 7 10.92 11.15 5.68
CA ILE A 7 10.88 11.03 7.14
C ILE A 7 11.38 12.33 7.74
N PHE A 8 10.61 12.79 8.72
CA PHE A 8 10.92 13.78 9.73
C PHE A 8 12.37 13.77 10.23
N SER A 9 13.13 14.79 9.84
CA SER A 9 14.07 15.41 10.76
C SER A 9 13.26 16.29 11.72
N VAL A 10 13.32 15.97 13.01
CA VAL A 10 12.84 16.84 14.09
C VAL A 10 13.66 18.12 14.01
N LEU A 11 13.17 19.14 13.29
CA LEU A 11 13.55 20.55 13.29
C LEU A 11 12.96 21.24 12.05
N ASP A 12 11.63 21.28 11.93
CA ASP A 12 10.94 22.48 11.42
C ASP A 12 9.44 22.40 11.75
N PHE A 13 8.97 23.24 12.67
CA PHE A 13 7.54 23.44 12.92
C PHE A 13 6.97 24.36 11.81
N GLY A 14 6.98 23.87 10.57
CA GLY A 14 6.13 24.43 9.52
C GLY A 14 4.67 24.15 9.89
N ALA A 15 3.79 25.14 9.80
CA ALA A 15 2.38 24.98 10.14
C ALA A 15 1.68 24.02 9.14
N TRP A 16 1.59 22.74 9.48
CA TRP A 16 0.78 21.77 8.74
C TRP A 16 -0.68 22.18 8.90
N GLY A 17 -1.31 22.57 7.79
CA GLY A 17 -2.67 23.10 7.76
C GLY A 17 -3.69 22.02 8.09
N ALA A 18 -4.82 22.40 8.68
CA ALA A 18 -5.95 21.47 8.74
C ALA A 18 -6.41 21.18 7.30
N PRO A 19 -6.67 19.91 6.93
CA PRO A 19 -7.11 19.57 5.58
C PRO A 19 -8.42 20.30 5.26
N THR A 20 -8.51 20.85 4.05
CA THR A 20 -9.79 21.39 3.55
C THR A 20 -10.67 20.24 3.13
N ILE A 21 -11.53 19.78 4.04
CA ILE A 21 -12.49 18.71 3.80
C ILE A 21 -13.80 19.35 3.30
N VAL A 22 -14.15 19.07 2.06
CA VAL A 22 -15.47 19.31 1.46
C VAL A 22 -16.43 18.27 2.03
N SER A 23 -17.31 18.71 2.89
CA SER A 23 -18.33 17.90 3.55
C SER A 23 -19.31 17.30 2.56
N ARG A 24 -20.01 16.26 3.01
CA ARG A 24 -21.11 15.65 2.25
C ARG A 24 -22.17 16.64 1.79
N GLU A 25 -22.50 17.62 2.63
CA GLU A 25 -23.47 18.66 2.26
C GLU A 25 -22.93 19.54 1.12
N GLU A 26 -21.67 20.00 1.23
CA GLU A 26 -21.07 20.91 0.26
C GLU A 26 -20.94 20.32 -1.15
N TRP A 27 -20.62 19.02 -1.29
CA TRP A 27 -20.60 18.38 -2.61
C TRP A 27 -21.96 17.84 -3.07
N GLY A 28 -23.02 18.03 -2.26
CA GLY A 28 -24.39 17.62 -2.61
C GLY A 28 -24.59 16.11 -2.55
N ALA A 29 -24.08 15.47 -1.50
CA ALA A 29 -24.26 14.06 -1.25
C ALA A 29 -25.72 13.69 -0.97
N ARG A 30 -26.08 12.49 -1.37
CA ARG A 30 -27.31 11.84 -0.89
C ARG A 30 -27.16 11.45 0.58
N SER A 31 -28.27 11.13 1.23
CA SER A 31 -28.27 10.62 2.60
C SER A 31 -27.45 9.33 2.72
N LEU A 32 -26.55 9.28 3.70
CA LEU A 32 -25.72 8.11 4.00
C LEU A 32 -26.58 6.98 4.55
N THR A 33 -26.52 5.79 3.94
CA THR A 33 -27.29 4.61 4.39
C THR A 33 -26.42 3.51 5.02
N CYS A 34 -25.10 3.71 5.05
CA CYS A 34 -24.16 2.77 5.64
C CYS A 34 -24.31 2.74 7.18
N LYS A 35 -24.43 1.53 7.73
CA LYS A 35 -24.69 1.32 9.18
C LYS A 35 -23.47 0.82 9.96
N ALA A 36 -22.55 0.12 9.30
CA ALA A 36 -21.38 -0.44 9.94
C ALA A 36 -20.43 0.67 10.40
N ARG A 37 -19.95 0.57 11.64
CA ARG A 37 -19.06 1.56 12.25
C ARG A 37 -17.65 0.99 12.40
N LEU A 38 -16.65 1.86 12.27
CA LEU A 38 -15.26 1.52 12.54
C LEU A 38 -15.01 1.52 14.05
N THR A 39 -14.12 0.65 14.50
CA THR A 39 -13.50 0.76 15.83
C THR A 39 -12.24 1.59 15.68
N LEU A 40 -12.22 2.75 16.33
CA LEU A 40 -11.11 3.71 16.22
C LEU A 40 -10.12 3.58 17.39
N PRO A 41 -8.83 3.90 17.18
CA PRO A 41 -8.21 4.24 15.88
C PRO A 41 -8.08 3.02 14.97
N VAL A 42 -8.30 3.19 13.67
CA VAL A 42 -7.96 2.14 12.70
C VAL A 42 -6.45 1.99 12.57
N ALA A 43 -6.00 0.81 12.14
CA ALA A 43 -4.57 0.51 11.99
C ALA A 43 -4.07 0.63 10.54
N TYR A 44 -4.96 0.81 9.56
CA TYR A 44 -4.61 0.76 8.14
C TYR A 44 -5.14 1.96 7.37
N VAL A 45 -4.39 2.38 6.35
CA VAL A 45 -4.86 3.28 5.28
C VAL A 45 -4.76 2.52 3.98
N ILE A 46 -5.86 2.42 3.25
CA ILE A 46 -5.88 1.81 1.92
C ILE A 46 -6.08 2.91 0.89
N THR A 47 -5.12 3.07 -0.01
CA THR A 47 -5.20 4.02 -1.12
C THR A 47 -5.60 3.34 -2.42
N ASP A 48 -6.47 3.98 -3.20
CA ASP A 48 -6.88 3.54 -4.52
C ASP A 48 -6.91 4.72 -5.51
N GLN A 49 -6.96 4.41 -6.79
CA GLN A 49 -7.03 5.41 -7.85
C GLN A 49 -8.26 5.19 -8.72
N LEU A 50 -9.03 6.25 -8.92
CA LEU A 50 -10.21 6.25 -9.78
C LEU A 50 -9.81 6.74 -11.17
N ALA A 51 -9.34 5.83 -12.01
CA ALA A 51 -9.00 6.14 -13.40
C ALA A 51 -10.22 6.67 -14.19
N GLY A 52 -10.00 7.64 -15.07
CA GLY A 52 -11.04 8.36 -15.82
C GLY A 52 -11.85 9.37 -15.01
N MET A 53 -11.57 9.51 -13.71
CA MET A 53 -12.33 10.36 -12.80
C MET A 53 -11.61 11.65 -12.43
N GLU A 54 -10.52 12.01 -13.11
CA GLU A 54 -9.79 13.27 -12.88
C GLU A 54 -10.73 14.49 -12.85
N CYS A 55 -10.47 15.39 -11.90
CA CYS A 55 -11.14 16.67 -11.75
C CYS A 55 -10.17 17.70 -11.17
N GLN A 56 -10.28 18.96 -11.59
CA GLN A 56 -9.34 20.04 -11.22
C GLN A 56 -10.03 21.25 -10.56
N GLU A 57 -11.36 21.24 -10.48
CA GLU A 57 -12.16 22.32 -9.90
C GLU A 57 -13.23 21.76 -8.96
N PRO A 58 -13.58 22.46 -7.87
CA PRO A 58 -14.50 21.95 -6.85
C PRO A 58 -15.85 21.49 -7.41
N ASN A 59 -16.41 22.26 -8.33
CA ASN A 59 -17.68 21.93 -8.98
C ASN A 59 -17.59 20.66 -9.83
N SER A 60 -16.48 20.48 -10.56
CA SER A 60 -16.25 19.31 -11.40
C SER A 60 -16.02 18.04 -10.55
N CYS A 61 -15.25 18.15 -9.46
CA CYS A 61 -15.01 17.07 -8.53
C CYS A 61 -16.30 16.64 -7.83
N GLY A 62 -17.09 17.60 -7.33
CA GLY A 62 -18.40 17.32 -6.74
C GLY A 62 -19.36 16.63 -7.73
N GLN A 63 -19.38 17.06 -9.00
CA GLN A 63 -20.19 16.41 -10.03
C GLN A 63 -19.76 14.96 -10.28
N LYS A 64 -18.45 14.70 -10.41
CA LYS A 64 -17.93 13.35 -10.57
C LYS A 64 -18.23 12.46 -9.36
N LEU A 65 -18.11 13.01 -8.15
CA LEU A 65 -18.42 12.30 -6.91
C LEU A 65 -19.91 11.94 -6.80
N ARG A 66 -20.83 12.83 -7.17
CA ARG A 66 -22.27 12.52 -7.25
C ARG A 66 -22.57 11.42 -8.27
N GLY A 67 -21.87 11.42 -9.41
CA GLY A 67 -21.94 10.33 -10.40
C GLY A 67 -21.46 9.00 -9.84
N LEU A 68 -20.31 9.00 -9.16
CA LEU A 68 -19.75 7.82 -8.48
C LEU A 68 -20.69 7.27 -7.40
N GLN A 69 -21.28 8.15 -6.58
CA GLN A 69 -22.26 7.77 -5.56
C GLN A 69 -23.49 7.13 -6.20
N SER A 70 -24.02 7.75 -7.26
CA SER A 70 -25.18 7.23 -7.98
C SER A 70 -24.92 5.85 -8.58
N HIS A 71 -23.76 5.66 -9.21
CA HIS A 71 -23.36 4.36 -9.73
C HIS A 71 -23.19 3.31 -8.62
N SER A 72 -22.53 3.68 -7.50
CA SER A 72 -22.33 2.77 -6.36
C SER A 72 -23.66 2.30 -5.78
N VAL A 73 -24.60 3.22 -5.55
CA VAL A 73 -25.91 2.91 -4.97
C VAL A 73 -26.79 2.12 -5.93
N TYR A 74 -26.99 2.64 -7.15
CA TYR A 74 -27.99 2.08 -8.05
C TYR A 74 -27.49 0.92 -8.91
N THR A 75 -26.20 0.87 -9.22
CA THR A 75 -25.62 -0.19 -10.06
C THR A 75 -24.97 -1.30 -9.22
N LYS A 76 -24.25 -0.95 -8.15
CA LYS A 76 -23.56 -1.94 -7.31
C LYS A 76 -24.37 -2.38 -6.07
N GLY A 77 -25.48 -1.70 -5.76
CA GLY A 77 -26.29 -1.99 -4.58
C GLY A 77 -25.60 -1.62 -3.26
N TRP A 78 -24.62 -0.72 -3.31
CA TRP A 78 -23.87 -0.27 -2.15
C TRP A 78 -24.63 0.78 -1.35
N CYS A 79 -24.36 0.88 -0.05
CA CYS A 79 -24.99 1.87 0.83
C CYS A 79 -24.55 3.32 0.55
N ASP A 80 -23.37 3.50 -0.07
CA ASP A 80 -22.81 4.78 -0.51
C ASP A 80 -21.60 4.54 -1.44
N VAL A 81 -20.80 5.57 -1.71
CA VAL A 81 -19.43 5.44 -2.22
C VAL A 81 -18.60 4.52 -1.31
N ALA A 82 -17.65 3.79 -1.90
CA ALA A 82 -16.86 2.80 -1.18
C ALA A 82 -15.84 3.38 -0.18
N TYR A 83 -15.36 4.60 -0.41
CA TYR A 83 -14.21 5.16 0.28
C TYR A 83 -14.62 6.10 1.43
N ASN A 84 -13.78 6.20 2.45
CA ASN A 84 -13.96 7.15 3.55
C ASN A 84 -13.73 8.58 3.06
N PHE A 85 -12.70 8.78 2.25
CA PHE A 85 -12.34 10.07 1.66
C PHE A 85 -11.89 9.93 0.22
N LEU A 86 -12.10 10.98 -0.57
CA LEU A 86 -11.59 11.10 -1.93
C LEU A 86 -10.75 12.37 -2.06
N VAL A 87 -9.75 12.38 -2.94
CA VAL A 87 -8.83 13.51 -3.08
C VAL A 87 -8.74 13.94 -4.54
N GLY A 88 -9.07 15.21 -4.80
CA GLY A 88 -9.07 15.80 -6.14
C GLY A 88 -7.73 16.42 -6.51
N ASN A 89 -7.50 16.61 -7.82
CA ASN A 89 -6.30 17.33 -8.28
C ASN A 89 -6.34 18.83 -7.93
N ASP A 90 -7.50 19.32 -7.48
CA ASP A 90 -7.72 20.65 -6.90
C ASP A 90 -7.15 20.81 -5.48
N GLY A 91 -6.56 19.75 -4.91
CA GLY A 91 -5.98 19.77 -3.57
C GLY A 91 -7.01 19.76 -2.45
N ARG A 92 -8.25 19.37 -2.73
CA ARG A 92 -9.31 19.22 -1.72
C ARG A 92 -9.57 17.77 -1.40
N VAL A 93 -9.97 17.53 -0.14
CA VAL A 93 -10.46 16.24 0.32
C VAL A 93 -11.98 16.28 0.30
N TYR A 94 -12.62 15.27 -0.27
CA TYR A 94 -14.06 15.12 -0.31
C TYR A 94 -14.48 14.02 0.65
N GLU A 95 -15.42 14.33 1.54
CA GLU A 95 -15.95 13.37 2.49
C GLU A 95 -16.79 12.30 1.79
N GLY A 96 -16.35 11.05 1.85
CA GLY A 96 -17.09 9.87 1.41
C GLY A 96 -18.00 9.38 2.54
N VAL A 97 -17.79 8.16 3.02
CA VAL A 97 -18.54 7.66 4.21
C VAL A 97 -18.08 8.29 5.53
N GLY A 98 -16.96 9.02 5.54
CA GLY A 98 -16.46 9.77 6.69
C GLY A 98 -15.60 8.95 7.66
N TRP A 99 -15.29 9.51 8.82
CA TRP A 99 -14.29 8.97 9.76
C TRP A 99 -14.68 7.69 10.49
N ASP A 100 -15.97 7.56 10.82
CA ASP A 100 -16.41 6.54 11.77
C ASP A 100 -17.18 5.38 11.11
N VAL A 101 -17.37 5.44 9.80
CA VAL A 101 -18.20 4.50 9.05
C VAL A 101 -17.31 3.58 8.25
N GLN A 102 -17.60 2.29 8.31
CA GLN A 102 -16.89 1.29 7.52
C GLN A 102 -17.26 1.46 6.04
N GLY A 103 -16.24 1.62 5.19
CA GLY A 103 -16.38 1.66 3.74
C GLY A 103 -16.56 0.28 3.10
N MET A 104 -16.48 0.25 1.77
CA MET A 104 -16.54 -0.95 0.93
C MET A 104 -15.42 -0.99 -0.12
N HIS A 105 -14.32 -0.28 0.13
CA HIS A 105 -13.23 -0.08 -0.81
C HIS A 105 -12.29 -1.27 -0.96
N SER A 106 -12.16 -2.13 0.06
CA SER A 106 -11.18 -3.22 0.06
C SER A 106 -11.63 -4.40 0.92
N GLN A 107 -11.97 -5.51 0.26
CA GLN A 107 -12.36 -6.74 0.93
C GLN A 107 -11.28 -7.21 1.91
N GLY A 108 -11.66 -7.53 3.14
CA GLY A 108 -10.74 -7.91 4.22
C GLY A 108 -10.19 -6.73 5.06
N TYR A 109 -10.25 -5.50 4.55
CA TYR A 109 -9.73 -4.32 5.25
C TYR A 109 -10.80 -3.31 5.66
N ASN A 110 -11.98 -3.33 5.03
CA ASN A 110 -13.07 -2.36 5.23
C ASN A 110 -13.37 -2.01 6.70
N ASN A 111 -13.29 -2.97 7.63
CA ASN A 111 -13.62 -2.78 9.05
C ASN A 111 -12.45 -2.30 9.93
N ILE A 112 -11.23 -2.26 9.40
CA ILE A 112 -9.98 -1.96 10.14
C ILE A 112 -9.14 -0.87 9.47
N SER A 113 -9.68 -0.18 8.46
CA SER A 113 -8.94 0.78 7.65
C SER A 113 -9.77 1.99 7.25
N LEU A 114 -9.09 3.10 6.97
CA LEU A 114 -9.64 4.21 6.19
C LEU A 114 -9.29 4.03 4.72
N GLY A 115 -10.30 4.08 3.85
CA GLY A 115 -10.12 4.09 2.40
C GLY A 115 -9.99 5.50 1.84
N LEU A 116 -8.89 5.78 1.15
CA LEU A 116 -8.63 7.04 0.44
C LEU A 116 -8.57 6.76 -1.08
N ALA A 117 -9.36 7.48 -1.87
CA ALA A 117 -9.32 7.36 -3.33
C ALA A 117 -8.86 8.65 -4.00
N PHE A 118 -7.91 8.57 -4.91
CA PHE A 118 -7.48 9.70 -5.73
C PHE A 118 -8.27 9.77 -7.03
N PHE A 119 -8.76 10.95 -7.39
CA PHE A 119 -9.33 11.21 -8.72
C PHE A 119 -8.19 11.21 -9.75
N GLY A 120 -8.15 10.18 -10.61
CA GLY A 120 -7.04 9.94 -11.52
C GLY A 120 -7.42 9.99 -12.99
N ASN A 121 -6.42 10.17 -13.85
CA ASN A 121 -6.60 10.11 -15.31
C ASN A 121 -6.48 8.67 -15.81
N GLU A 122 -5.28 8.09 -15.71
CA GLU A 122 -4.97 6.75 -16.22
C GLU A 122 -4.55 5.82 -15.10
N ILE A 123 -4.68 4.51 -15.33
CA ILE A 123 -4.21 3.51 -14.37
C ILE A 123 -2.68 3.65 -14.24
N GLY A 124 -2.19 3.83 -13.01
CA GLY A 124 -0.76 3.92 -12.74
C GLY A 124 -0.16 5.33 -12.86
N SER A 125 -0.93 6.36 -13.21
CA SER A 125 -0.44 7.75 -13.14
C SER A 125 -0.40 8.22 -11.68
N SER A 126 0.69 8.87 -11.25
CA SER A 126 0.75 9.45 -9.90
C SER A 126 -0.31 10.55 -9.68
N PRO A 127 -0.88 10.69 -8.47
CA PRO A 127 -1.73 11.84 -8.12
C PRO A 127 -0.99 13.17 -8.27
N SER A 128 -1.73 14.28 -8.42
CA SER A 128 -1.12 15.61 -8.51
C SER A 128 -0.42 15.99 -7.20
N PRO A 129 0.60 16.88 -7.22
CA PRO A 129 1.25 17.36 -5.99
C PRO A 129 0.27 17.97 -4.98
N ALA A 130 -0.77 18.67 -5.47
CA ALA A 130 -1.82 19.22 -4.61
C ALA A 130 -2.65 18.12 -3.94
N ALA A 131 -3.00 17.06 -4.68
CA ALA A 131 -3.71 15.91 -4.13
C ALA A 131 -2.85 15.16 -3.09
N LEU A 132 -1.55 14.99 -3.36
CA LEU A 132 -0.63 14.36 -2.41
C LEU A 132 -0.54 15.16 -1.10
N SER A 133 -0.31 16.48 -1.19
CA SER A 133 -0.28 17.36 -0.02
C SER A 133 -1.59 17.29 0.78
N ALA A 134 -2.74 17.30 0.11
CA ALA A 134 -4.04 17.22 0.77
C ALA A 134 -4.26 15.87 1.49
N ALA A 135 -3.77 14.77 0.91
CA ALA A 135 -3.82 13.46 1.53
C ALA A 135 -2.88 13.35 2.74
N GLU A 136 -1.69 13.95 2.67
CA GLU A 136 -0.74 14.03 3.79
C GLU A 136 -1.34 14.80 4.97
N ASP A 137 -1.93 15.98 4.72
CA ASP A 137 -2.62 16.78 5.73
C ASP A 137 -3.80 16.00 6.35
N LEU A 138 -4.53 15.23 5.53
CA LEU A 138 -5.62 14.38 5.99
C LEU A 138 -5.15 13.25 6.92
N ILE A 139 -4.07 12.56 6.55
CA ILE A 139 -3.48 11.48 7.35
C ILE A 139 -2.97 12.04 8.69
N PHE A 140 -2.27 13.17 8.64
CA PHE A 140 -1.78 13.82 9.86
C PHE A 140 -2.94 14.23 10.78
N TYR A 141 -3.99 14.81 10.21
CA TYR A 141 -5.21 15.14 10.95
C TYR A 141 -5.86 13.89 11.56
N ALA A 142 -5.95 12.79 10.81
CA ALA A 142 -6.52 11.53 11.28
C ALA A 142 -5.77 10.97 12.49
N ILE A 143 -4.43 11.02 12.47
CA ILE A 143 -3.59 10.60 13.59
C ILE A 143 -3.81 11.51 14.80
N LYS A 144 -3.76 12.83 14.60
CA LYS A 144 -3.93 13.83 15.67
C LYS A 144 -5.30 13.72 16.35
N LYS A 145 -6.34 13.35 15.61
CA LYS A 145 -7.71 13.20 16.13
C LYS A 145 -8.04 11.79 16.63
N GLY A 146 -7.10 10.84 16.54
CA GLY A 146 -7.31 9.46 16.99
C GLY A 146 -8.21 8.63 16.08
N HIS A 147 -8.42 9.06 14.83
CA HIS A 147 -9.08 8.24 13.81
C HIS A 147 -8.12 7.17 13.26
N LEU A 148 -6.83 7.49 13.18
CA LEU A 148 -5.79 6.62 12.66
C LEU A 148 -4.68 6.40 13.69
N SER A 149 -4.19 5.17 13.78
CA SER A 149 -3.05 4.84 14.66
C SER A 149 -1.79 5.60 14.23
N PRO A 150 -0.99 6.15 15.15
CA PRO A 150 0.33 6.71 14.82
C PRO A 150 1.30 5.69 14.22
N ARG A 151 1.01 4.38 14.34
CA ARG A 151 1.77 3.26 13.76
C ARG A 151 0.98 2.57 12.63
N TYR A 152 0.21 3.34 11.87
CA TYR A 152 -0.61 2.76 10.81
C TYR A 152 0.24 2.07 9.74
N ILE A 153 -0.39 1.14 9.03
CA ILE A 153 0.21 0.40 7.93
C ILE A 153 -0.52 0.81 6.64
N GLN A 154 0.24 1.18 5.61
CA GLN A 154 -0.28 1.45 4.27
C GLN A 154 0.17 0.35 3.31
N PRO A 155 -0.60 -0.74 3.17
CA PRO A 155 -0.24 -1.80 2.24
C PRO A 155 -0.44 -1.34 0.79
N LEU A 156 0.53 -1.64 -0.08
CA LEU A 156 0.32 -1.55 -1.52
C LEU A 156 -0.47 -2.78 -1.97
N LEU A 157 -1.79 -2.62 -2.13
CA LEU A 157 -2.66 -3.68 -2.64
C LEU A 157 -2.58 -3.69 -4.17
N LEU A 158 -1.80 -4.63 -4.72
CA LEU A 158 -1.84 -4.90 -6.15
C LEU A 158 -3.16 -5.58 -6.49
N LYS A 159 -4.01 -4.91 -7.26
CA LYS A 159 -5.11 -5.58 -7.97
C LYS A 159 -4.45 -6.41 -9.06
N GLU A 160 -4.47 -7.74 -8.92
CA GLU A 160 -3.83 -8.68 -9.84
C GLU A 160 -4.12 -8.34 -11.30
N GLU A 161 -3.13 -8.52 -12.18
CA GLU A 161 -3.19 -9.56 -13.23
C GLU A 161 -1.76 -10.11 -13.50
N SER A 162 -1.65 -11.44 -13.64
CA SER A 162 -0.69 -12.19 -14.51
C SER A 162 0.48 -13.04 -13.97
N CYS A 163 0.79 -13.14 -12.67
CA CYS A 163 1.99 -13.92 -12.26
C CYS A 163 1.76 -15.25 -11.51
N LEU A 164 0.54 -15.60 -11.10
CA LEU A 164 0.31 -16.74 -10.17
C LEU A 164 -0.56 -17.90 -10.70
N VAL A 165 -0.82 -17.99 -12.01
CA VAL A 165 -1.63 -19.11 -12.57
C VAL A 165 -0.78 -20.08 -13.39
N PRO A 166 -0.82 -21.40 -13.11
CA PRO A 166 -0.21 -22.41 -13.98
C PRO A 166 -1.07 -22.69 -15.23
N GLN A 167 -0.46 -22.45 -16.40
CA GLN A 167 -0.73 -23.00 -17.74
C GLN A 167 -2.08 -22.75 -18.45
N GLN A 168 -2.08 -21.82 -19.42
CA GLN A 168 -2.41 -22.07 -20.83
C GLN A 168 -1.98 -20.87 -21.73
N PRO A 169 -1.95 -20.98 -23.08
CA PRO A 169 -0.73 -20.78 -23.87
C PRO A 169 -0.55 -19.37 -24.46
N VAL A 170 0.71 -18.96 -24.48
CA VAL A 170 1.34 -17.88 -25.28
C VAL A 170 0.80 -16.46 -25.05
N MET A 171 1.09 -15.91 -23.86
CA MET A 171 1.62 -14.55 -23.83
C MET A 171 3.14 -14.61 -24.11
N PRO A 172 3.71 -13.66 -24.87
CA PRO A 172 5.16 -13.61 -25.07
C PRO A 172 5.82 -13.53 -23.70
N ARG A 173 6.76 -14.44 -23.42
CA ARG A 173 7.53 -14.49 -22.17
C ARG A 173 8.14 -13.11 -21.94
N LYS A 174 7.50 -12.31 -21.08
CA LYS A 174 8.24 -11.36 -20.27
C LYS A 174 9.01 -12.26 -19.30
N ASP A 175 10.31 -12.40 -19.52
CA ASP A 175 11.14 -13.34 -18.78
C ASP A 175 10.88 -13.19 -17.29
N CYS A 176 10.48 -14.28 -16.62
CA CYS A 176 10.36 -14.28 -15.16
C CYS A 176 11.70 -13.80 -14.59
N PRO A 177 11.68 -12.94 -13.55
CA PRO A 177 12.92 -12.43 -12.98
C PRO A 177 13.78 -13.60 -12.51
N ASN A 178 15.08 -13.54 -12.79
CA ASN A 178 16.01 -14.53 -12.27
C ASN A 178 16.09 -14.40 -10.75
N ILE A 179 15.61 -15.41 -10.02
CA ILE A 179 15.63 -15.41 -8.56
C ILE A 179 16.99 -15.95 -8.09
N ILE A 180 17.71 -15.11 -7.36
CA ILE A 180 18.96 -15.43 -6.67
C ILE A 180 18.61 -16.33 -5.49
N THR A 181 18.93 -17.60 -5.64
CA THR A 181 18.55 -18.66 -4.69
C THR A 181 19.15 -18.46 -3.31
N ARG A 182 18.52 -19.08 -2.31
CA ARG A 182 19.04 -19.19 -0.93
C ARG A 182 20.49 -19.66 -0.85
N SER A 183 20.88 -20.63 -1.67
CA SER A 183 22.26 -21.12 -1.71
C SER A 183 23.26 -20.08 -2.21
N THR A 184 22.85 -19.20 -3.15
CA THR A 184 23.74 -18.19 -3.74
C THR A 184 24.17 -17.15 -2.72
N TRP A 185 23.29 -16.78 -1.80
CA TRP A 185 23.61 -15.86 -0.71
C TRP A 185 23.93 -16.57 0.61
N GLU A 186 24.17 -17.89 0.61
CA GLU A 186 24.59 -18.65 1.80
C GLU A 186 23.57 -18.61 2.95
N ALA A 187 22.28 -18.77 2.64
CA ALA A 187 21.21 -18.76 3.62
C ALA A 187 21.38 -19.82 4.72
N ARG A 188 21.14 -19.43 5.97
CA ARG A 188 20.91 -20.37 7.07
C ARG A 188 19.67 -21.21 6.80
N GLN A 189 19.58 -22.38 7.44
CA GLN A 189 18.41 -23.26 7.33
C GLN A 189 17.16 -22.62 7.93
N THR A 190 16.03 -22.74 7.22
CA THR A 190 14.72 -22.27 7.71
C THR A 190 14.14 -23.23 8.74
N HIS A 191 13.51 -22.68 9.78
CA HIS A 191 12.72 -23.44 10.77
C HIS A 191 11.24 -23.01 10.77
N CYS A 192 10.83 -22.24 9.75
CA CYS A 192 9.47 -21.74 9.65
C CYS A 192 8.51 -22.85 9.20
N PRO A 193 7.23 -22.79 9.62
CA PRO A 193 6.22 -23.73 9.16
C PRO A 193 5.91 -23.54 7.67
N THR A 194 5.30 -24.54 7.06
CA THR A 194 4.80 -24.44 5.68
C THR A 194 3.62 -23.48 5.58
N MET A 195 3.51 -22.78 4.46
CA MET A 195 2.41 -21.87 4.16
C MET A 195 1.21 -22.60 3.54
N SER A 196 -0.01 -22.14 3.83
CA SER A 196 -1.21 -22.60 3.13
C SER A 196 -1.30 -21.92 1.77
N LEU A 197 -1.25 -22.71 0.70
CA LEU A 197 -1.32 -22.22 -0.69
C LEU A 197 -2.69 -22.51 -1.32
N PRO A 198 -3.12 -21.73 -2.35
CA PRO A 198 -2.42 -20.55 -2.88
C PRO A 198 -2.45 -19.37 -1.91
N ALA A 199 -1.40 -18.54 -1.94
CA ALA A 199 -1.40 -17.29 -1.21
C ALA A 199 -2.54 -16.39 -1.73
N LYS A 200 -3.24 -15.74 -0.81
CA LYS A 200 -4.38 -14.85 -1.10
C LYS A 200 -3.95 -13.42 -1.37
N TYR A 201 -2.77 -13.02 -0.90
CA TYR A 201 -2.28 -11.66 -0.95
C TYR A 201 -0.79 -11.62 -1.33
N VAL A 202 -0.38 -10.52 -1.96
CA VAL A 202 1.03 -10.12 -2.08
C VAL A 202 1.18 -8.81 -1.33
N ILE A 203 2.14 -8.76 -0.40
CA ILE A 203 2.42 -7.61 0.46
C ILE A 203 3.80 -7.08 0.09
N ILE A 204 3.83 -5.87 -0.45
CA ILE A 204 5.06 -5.17 -0.80
C ILE A 204 5.43 -4.20 0.31
N ILE A 205 6.65 -4.31 0.82
CA ILE A 205 7.19 -3.52 1.94
C ILE A 205 8.68 -3.24 1.74
N HIS A 206 9.31 -2.56 2.70
CA HIS A 206 10.75 -2.33 2.71
C HIS A 206 11.37 -2.81 4.03
N THR A 207 12.69 -3.08 4.04
CA THR A 207 13.39 -3.66 5.19
C THR A 207 13.74 -2.64 6.29
N ALA A 208 13.51 -1.34 6.04
CA ALA A 208 13.83 -0.23 6.95
C ALA A 208 15.34 -0.04 7.24
N GLY A 209 16.21 -0.74 6.49
CA GLY A 209 17.66 -0.75 6.68
C GLY A 209 18.44 0.00 5.59
N ALA A 210 19.74 -0.30 5.51
CA ALA A 210 20.62 0.21 4.46
C ALA A 210 20.26 -0.39 3.10
N THR A 211 20.39 0.41 2.05
CA THR A 211 20.19 -0.03 0.66
C THR A 211 21.44 -0.74 0.12
N CYS A 212 21.29 -1.44 -1.00
CA CYS A 212 22.38 -2.02 -1.78
C CYS A 212 22.10 -1.84 -3.27
N ASN A 213 23.12 -1.54 -4.08
CA ASN A 213 23.02 -1.36 -5.54
C ASN A 213 24.09 -2.13 -6.33
N VAL A 214 24.89 -2.95 -5.64
CA VAL A 214 25.86 -3.88 -6.21
C VAL A 214 25.49 -5.27 -5.73
N SER A 215 25.50 -6.27 -6.62
CA SER A 215 24.99 -7.61 -6.29
C SER A 215 25.66 -8.25 -5.07
N MET A 216 26.98 -8.10 -4.94
CA MET A 216 27.71 -8.61 -3.77
C MET A 216 27.25 -7.95 -2.46
N ASP A 217 27.05 -6.63 -2.47
CA ASP A 217 26.54 -5.89 -1.31
C ASP A 217 25.11 -6.31 -0.98
N CYS A 218 24.28 -6.56 -1.99
CA CYS A 218 22.91 -7.02 -1.78
C CYS A 218 22.84 -8.41 -1.16
N GLN A 219 23.70 -9.35 -1.59
CA GLN A 219 23.81 -10.66 -0.93
C GLN A 219 24.23 -10.52 0.54
N ILE A 220 25.19 -9.64 0.84
CA ILE A 220 25.59 -9.34 2.23
C ILE A 220 24.40 -8.77 3.02
N ARG A 221 23.65 -7.83 2.46
CA ARG A 221 22.47 -7.25 3.14
C ARG A 221 21.39 -8.29 3.43
N VAL A 222 21.12 -9.21 2.50
CA VAL A 222 20.15 -10.29 2.72
C VAL A 222 20.59 -11.19 3.89
N ARG A 223 21.89 -11.55 3.97
CA ARG A 223 22.46 -12.29 5.11
C ARG A 223 22.34 -11.52 6.43
N ASP A 224 22.66 -10.22 6.42
CA ASP A 224 22.55 -9.36 7.61
C ASP A 224 21.11 -9.32 8.12
N ILE A 225 20.13 -9.17 7.21
CA ILE A 225 18.70 -9.16 7.53
C ILE A 225 18.27 -10.52 8.10
N GLN A 226 18.68 -11.64 7.49
CA GLN A 226 18.39 -12.97 8.02
C GLN A 226 18.95 -13.13 9.44
N SER A 227 20.20 -12.73 9.66
CA SER A 227 20.86 -12.84 10.96
C SER A 227 20.17 -11.98 12.01
N TYR A 228 19.81 -10.75 11.67
CA TYR A 228 19.03 -9.89 12.57
C TYR A 228 17.67 -10.48 12.93
N HIS A 229 16.93 -10.99 11.94
CA HIS A 229 15.62 -11.61 12.18
C HIS A 229 15.72 -12.85 13.07
N ILE A 230 16.69 -13.72 12.85
CA ILE A 230 16.86 -14.94 13.64
C ILE A 230 17.42 -14.61 15.03
N ASP A 231 18.56 -13.92 15.08
CA ASP A 231 19.36 -13.82 16.31
C ASP A 231 18.87 -12.69 17.23
N VAL A 232 18.22 -11.66 16.70
CA VAL A 232 17.72 -10.51 17.49
C VAL A 232 16.20 -10.53 17.64
N MET A 233 15.46 -10.81 16.55
CA MET A 233 13.99 -10.82 16.59
C MET A 233 13.39 -12.18 16.94
N ASN A 234 14.22 -13.22 17.05
CA ASN A 234 13.79 -14.60 17.35
C ASN A 234 12.76 -15.14 16.32
N PHE A 235 12.91 -14.75 15.06
CA PHE A 235 12.13 -15.30 13.96
C PHE A 235 12.70 -16.66 13.54
N CYS A 236 11.86 -17.49 12.94
CA CYS A 236 12.25 -18.81 12.45
C CYS A 236 13.17 -18.77 11.20
N ASP A 237 13.21 -17.62 10.52
CA ASP A 237 14.08 -17.29 9.37
C ASP A 237 13.95 -15.78 9.04
N ILE A 238 14.51 -15.33 7.91
CA ILE A 238 14.20 -14.06 7.29
C ILE A 238 12.69 -13.89 7.07
N GLY A 239 12.10 -12.81 7.57
CA GLY A 239 10.64 -12.66 7.57
C GLY A 239 9.96 -12.54 6.20
N TYR A 240 10.70 -12.36 5.11
CA TYR A 240 10.16 -12.09 3.76
C TYR A 240 10.31 -13.29 2.84
N HIS A 241 9.38 -13.44 1.89
CA HIS A 241 9.43 -14.51 0.89
C HIS A 241 10.47 -14.19 -0.18
N PHE A 242 10.50 -12.92 -0.63
CA PHE A 242 11.48 -12.41 -1.59
C PHE A 242 11.95 -11.02 -1.17
N LEU A 243 13.19 -10.68 -1.55
CA LEU A 243 13.77 -9.36 -1.36
C LEU A 243 14.25 -8.79 -2.69
N VAL A 244 14.14 -7.47 -2.88
CA VAL A 244 14.56 -6.79 -4.12
C VAL A 244 15.62 -5.74 -3.80
N GLY A 245 16.79 -5.89 -4.42
CA GLY A 245 17.89 -4.93 -4.31
C GLY A 245 17.80 -3.82 -5.36
N GLN A 246 18.50 -2.70 -5.13
CA GLN A 246 18.64 -1.64 -6.14
C GLN A 246 19.68 -1.99 -7.23
N ASP A 247 20.24 -3.20 -7.19
CA ASP A 247 20.97 -3.83 -8.28
C ASP A 247 20.03 -4.50 -9.31
N GLY A 248 18.72 -4.54 -9.04
CA GLY A 248 17.73 -5.28 -9.83
C GLY A 248 17.70 -6.77 -9.53
N GLY A 249 18.40 -7.24 -8.48
CA GLY A 249 18.35 -8.63 -8.06
C GLY A 249 17.08 -8.95 -7.27
N VAL A 250 16.44 -10.08 -7.58
CA VAL A 250 15.41 -10.69 -6.72
C VAL A 250 16.05 -11.81 -5.92
N TYR A 251 16.06 -11.70 -4.61
CA TYR A 251 16.70 -12.62 -3.67
C TYR A 251 15.65 -13.47 -2.98
N GLU A 252 15.81 -14.79 -3.04
CA GLU A 252 14.93 -15.74 -2.37
C GLU A 252 15.11 -15.65 -0.86
N GLY A 253 14.05 -15.25 -0.14
CA GLY A 253 13.95 -15.33 1.32
C GLY A 253 13.46 -16.71 1.74
N VAL A 254 12.34 -16.80 2.47
CA VAL A 254 11.72 -18.11 2.81
C VAL A 254 11.16 -18.88 1.61
N GLY A 255 11.05 -18.22 0.45
CA GLY A 255 10.57 -18.85 -0.79
C GLY A 255 9.05 -19.00 -0.83
N TRP A 256 8.53 -19.78 -1.78
CA TRP A 256 7.09 -19.82 -2.10
C TRP A 256 6.21 -20.62 -1.13
N HIS A 257 6.78 -21.59 -0.43
CA HIS A 257 6.02 -22.64 0.28
C HIS A 257 6.10 -22.54 1.80
N ILE A 258 6.82 -21.55 2.32
CA ILE A 258 7.14 -21.40 3.73
C ILE A 258 6.51 -20.12 4.25
N GLN A 259 5.91 -20.20 5.43
CA GLN A 259 5.26 -19.07 6.08
C GLN A 259 6.30 -18.00 6.44
N GLY A 260 6.08 -16.77 5.98
CA GLY A 260 6.90 -15.62 6.37
C GLY A 260 6.62 -15.10 7.78
N SER A 261 7.26 -13.99 8.13
CA SER A 261 7.08 -13.26 9.40
C SER A 261 7.08 -11.73 9.16
N HIS A 262 6.43 -11.30 8.09
CA HIS A 262 6.50 -9.93 7.57
C HIS A 262 5.29 -9.05 7.92
N THR A 263 4.12 -9.64 8.18
CA THR A 263 2.88 -8.87 8.42
C THR A 263 1.97 -9.60 9.39
N TYR A 264 1.78 -9.00 10.55
CA TYR A 264 0.90 -9.52 11.59
C TYR A 264 -0.51 -9.77 11.03
N GLY A 265 -1.04 -10.98 11.25
CA GLY A 265 -2.36 -11.40 10.78
C GLY A 265 -2.44 -11.87 9.32
N TYR A 266 -1.33 -11.83 8.56
CA TYR A 266 -1.32 -12.21 7.13
C TYR A 266 -0.19 -13.18 6.75
N ASN A 267 0.69 -13.54 7.68
CA ASN A 267 1.87 -14.37 7.40
C ASN A 267 1.55 -15.74 6.79
N ASP A 268 0.40 -16.33 7.13
CA ASP A 268 -0.07 -17.65 6.70
C ASP A 268 -0.80 -17.64 5.34
N ILE A 269 -1.19 -16.46 4.86
CA ILE A 269 -2.02 -16.29 3.66
C ILE A 269 -1.47 -15.26 2.66
N GLY A 270 -0.37 -14.58 2.95
CA GLY A 270 0.22 -13.56 2.08
C GLY A 270 1.72 -13.79 1.80
N LEU A 271 2.13 -13.52 0.57
CA LEU A 271 3.55 -13.48 0.17
C LEU A 271 4.12 -12.09 0.45
N GLY A 272 5.21 -12.02 1.20
CA GLY A 272 5.92 -10.77 1.50
C GLY A 272 7.10 -10.53 0.55
N ILE A 273 7.06 -9.43 -0.21
CA ILE A 273 8.17 -8.96 -1.05
C ILE A 273 8.74 -7.68 -0.43
N ALA A 274 10.01 -7.70 -0.04
CA ALA A 274 10.65 -6.57 0.64
C ALA A 274 11.74 -5.92 -0.20
N PHE A 275 11.62 -4.62 -0.44
CA PHE A 275 12.70 -3.83 -1.01
C PHE A 275 13.79 -3.59 0.04
N ILE A 276 15.05 -3.90 -0.30
CA ILE A 276 16.20 -3.76 0.62
C ILE A 276 16.54 -2.26 0.79
N GLY A 277 16.09 -1.68 1.90
CA GLY A 277 16.26 -0.27 2.20
C GLY A 277 15.17 0.32 3.10
N ASN A 278 15.34 1.59 3.46
CA ASN A 278 14.33 2.35 4.20
C ASN A 278 13.23 2.91 3.29
N PHE A 279 13.57 3.42 2.12
CA PHE A 279 12.65 3.93 1.07
C PHE A 279 11.53 4.88 1.49
N VAL A 280 11.42 5.25 2.77
CA VAL A 280 10.49 6.29 3.20
C VAL A 280 10.94 7.63 2.62
N GLU A 281 12.25 7.91 2.59
CA GLU A 281 12.99 8.96 1.84
C GLU A 281 12.75 9.20 0.34
N LYS A 282 12.84 8.09 -0.34
CA LYS A 282 13.26 8.07 -1.73
C LYS A 282 12.85 6.72 -2.22
N PRO A 283 12.13 6.61 -3.33
CA PRO A 283 11.77 5.31 -3.86
C PRO A 283 13.04 4.54 -4.28
N PRO A 284 12.93 3.21 -4.45
CA PRO A 284 13.96 2.41 -5.10
C PRO A 284 14.34 3.01 -6.47
N ASN A 285 15.59 2.78 -6.89
CA ASN A 285 16.02 3.17 -8.23
C ASN A 285 15.28 2.37 -9.32
N ALA A 286 15.46 2.76 -10.57
CA ALA A 286 14.79 2.11 -11.69
C ALA A 286 15.11 0.60 -11.75
N ALA A 287 16.34 0.17 -11.45
CA ALA A 287 16.72 -1.23 -11.50
C ALA A 287 15.88 -2.10 -10.54
N GLY A 288 15.63 -1.63 -9.32
CA GLY A 288 14.78 -2.37 -8.37
C GLY A 288 13.30 -2.43 -8.78
N LEU A 289 12.82 -1.54 -9.65
CA LEU A 289 11.40 -1.42 -10.01
C LEU A 289 11.01 -2.14 -11.31
N VAL A 290 11.94 -2.82 -11.99
CA VAL A 290 11.74 -3.34 -13.36
C VAL A 290 11.13 -4.76 -13.41
N HIS A 291 10.80 -5.36 -12.26
CA HIS A 291 10.38 -6.77 -12.15
C HIS A 291 8.89 -6.96 -11.89
#